data_AF-A0A2I0KB67-F1
#
_entry.id   AF-A0A2I0KB67-F1
#
_cell.length_a   1.000
_cell.length_b   1.000
_cell.length_c   1.000
_cell.angle_alpha   90.00
_cell.angle_beta   90.00
_cell.angle_gamma   90.00
#
_symmetry.space_group_name_H-M   'P 1'
#
loop_
_entity.id
_entity.type
_entity.pdbx_description
1 polymer ?
#
loop_
_entity_poly.entity_id
_entity_poly.type
_entity_poly.pdbx_seq_one_letter_code
_entity_poly.pdbx_strand_id
1 'polypeptide(L)'
;MVKLSKAQGLKPREVGAMKDCVEELGDAVYELRRSIAEMDAPLRSKTFELMISDVQTWVTAALTDETTCSDGFAGRMMNGKLKTIVRKHIKTVAHLTSNALALVNLYASLCV
;
A
#
# COMPACT_ATOMS: atom_id res chain seq x y z
N MET A 1 -1.73 -12.71 0.53
CA MET A 1 -3.10 -12.46 1.05
C MET A 1 -4.20 -13.29 0.38
N VAL A 2 -4.23 -13.44 -0.96
CA VAL A 2 -5.29 -14.20 -1.67
C VAL A 2 -5.51 -15.64 -1.18
N LYS A 3 -4.47 -16.36 -0.74
CA LYS A 3 -4.64 -17.70 -0.16
C LYS A 3 -5.29 -17.67 1.23
N LEU A 4 -5.04 -16.61 2.01
CA LEU A 4 -5.65 -16.41 3.33
C LEU A 4 -7.14 -16.08 3.20
N SER A 5 -7.55 -15.33 2.17
CA SER A 5 -8.97 -15.02 1.93
C SER A 5 -9.84 -16.22 1.59
N LYS A 6 -9.22 -17.33 1.18
CA LYS A 6 -9.88 -18.59 0.82
C LYS A 6 -9.68 -19.71 1.85
N ALA A 7 -9.07 -19.41 3.00
CA ALA A 7 -8.78 -20.42 4.01
C ALA A 7 -10.08 -20.95 4.65
N GLN A 8 -10.18 -22.26 4.80
CA GLN A 8 -11.29 -22.90 5.52
C GLN A 8 -11.24 -22.56 7.01
N GLY A 9 -12.41 -22.33 7.63
CA GLY A 9 -12.54 -22.05 9.06
C GLY A 9 -12.54 -20.55 9.45
N LEU A 10 -12.56 -19.64 8.47
CA LEU A 10 -12.76 -18.21 8.73
C LEU A 10 -14.22 -17.87 9.04
N LYS A 11 -14.43 -16.94 9.98
CA LYS A 11 -15.74 -16.35 10.25
C LYS A 11 -16.17 -15.49 9.06
N PRO A 12 -17.48 -15.32 8.77
CA PRO A 12 -17.95 -14.48 7.67
C PRO A 12 -17.36 -13.06 7.68
N ARG A 13 -17.22 -12.45 8.86
CA ARG A 13 -16.58 -11.13 9.03
C ARG A 13 -15.10 -11.10 8.65
N GLU A 14 -14.38 -12.19 8.92
CA GLU A 14 -12.95 -12.33 8.63
C GLU A 14 -12.76 -12.50 7.12
N VAL A 15 -13.68 -13.19 6.46
CA VAL A 15 -13.72 -13.30 4.98
C VAL A 15 -13.96 -11.93 4.36
N GLY A 16 -14.93 -11.17 4.85
CA GLY A 16 -15.19 -9.80 4.41
C GLY A 16 -13.96 -8.90 4.52
N ALA A 17 -13.41 -8.76 5.74
CA ALA A 17 -12.23 -7.94 5.99
C ALA A 17 -11.00 -8.38 5.17
N MET A 18 -10.87 -9.68 4.86
CA MET A 18 -9.78 -10.15 4.00
C MET A 18 -10.02 -9.83 2.52
N LYS A 19 -11.26 -9.83 2.06
CA LYS A 19 -11.59 -9.40 0.70
C LYS A 19 -11.25 -7.93 0.53
N ASP A 20 -11.70 -7.10 1.46
CA ASP A 20 -11.43 -5.66 1.49
C ASP A 20 -9.91 -5.42 1.53
N CYS A 21 -9.17 -6.08 2.42
CA CYS A 21 -7.71 -5.96 2.45
C CYS A 21 -7.01 -6.38 1.14
N VAL A 22 -7.53 -7.39 0.42
CA VAL A 22 -6.95 -7.79 -0.87
C VAL A 22 -7.22 -6.74 -1.94
N GLU A 23 -8.35 -6.04 -1.87
CA GLU A 23 -8.70 -4.91 -2.74
C GLU A 23 -7.77 -3.72 -2.49
N GLU A 24 -7.63 -3.29 -1.24
CA GLU A 24 -6.70 -2.22 -0.83
C GLU A 24 -5.25 -2.52 -1.26
N LEU A 25 -4.77 -3.75 -1.06
CA LEU A 25 -3.44 -4.13 -1.54
C LEU A 25 -3.31 -4.19 -3.07
N GLY A 26 -4.42 -4.40 -3.78
CA GLY A 26 -4.48 -4.31 -5.23
C GLY A 26 -4.31 -2.87 -5.70
N ASP A 27 -4.98 -1.94 -5.01
CA ASP A 27 -4.89 -0.50 -5.26
C ASP A 27 -3.49 0.03 -4.94
N ALA A 28 -2.92 -0.34 -3.80
CA ALA A 28 -1.52 -0.03 -3.46
C ALA A 28 -0.54 -0.48 -4.56
N VAL A 29 -0.73 -1.68 -5.12
CA VAL A 29 0.11 -2.17 -6.23
C VAL A 29 -0.11 -1.35 -7.51
N TYR A 30 -1.35 -0.96 -7.80
CA TYR A 30 -1.67 -0.12 -8.95
C TYR A 30 -1.00 1.26 -8.82
N GLU A 31 -1.07 1.87 -7.65
CA GLU A 31 -0.48 3.18 -7.37
C GLU A 31 1.05 3.16 -7.43
N LEU A 32 1.69 2.15 -6.82
CA LEU A 32 3.14 1.97 -6.94
C LEU A 32 3.57 1.78 -8.41
N ARG A 33 2.78 1.11 -9.25
CA ARG A 33 3.04 1.01 -10.69
C ARG A 33 2.92 2.35 -11.40
N ARG A 34 1.96 3.19 -10.98
CA ARG A 34 1.84 4.56 -11.49
C ARG A 34 3.04 5.41 -11.09
N SER A 35 3.54 5.30 -9.86
CA SER A 35 4.78 5.95 -9.44
C SER A 35 5.94 5.63 -10.38
N ILE A 36 6.13 4.35 -10.71
CA ILE A 36 7.19 3.91 -11.64
C ILE A 36 6.96 4.51 -13.04
N ALA A 37 5.73 4.45 -13.56
CA ALA A 37 5.41 4.99 -14.88
C ALA A 37 5.61 6.52 -14.98
N GLU A 38 5.33 7.28 -13.91
CA GLU A 38 5.61 8.72 -13.86
C GLU A 38 7.12 9.01 -13.86
N MET A 39 7.93 8.19 -13.17
CA MET A 39 9.40 8.33 -13.19
C MET A 39 10.03 7.98 -14.54
N ASP A 40 9.44 7.03 -15.27
CA ASP A 40 9.89 6.61 -16.61
C ASP A 40 9.39 7.54 -17.73
N ALA A 41 8.45 8.45 -17.44
CA ALA A 41 7.88 9.33 -18.44
C ALA A 41 8.92 10.31 -18.99
N PRO A 42 8.97 10.55 -20.32
CA PRO A 42 9.91 11.51 -20.89
C PRO A 42 9.68 12.91 -20.32
N LEU A 43 10.75 13.62 -19.90
CA LEU A 43 10.70 14.99 -19.36
C LEU A 43 10.08 16.04 -20.32
N ARG A 44 9.73 15.66 -21.55
CA ARG A 44 8.98 16.51 -22.49
C ARG A 44 7.49 16.61 -22.13
N SER A 45 6.95 15.73 -21.27
CA SER A 45 5.53 15.73 -20.91
C SER A 45 5.21 16.48 -19.61
N LYS A 46 6.14 16.59 -18.66
CA LYS A 46 5.95 17.26 -17.36
C LYS A 46 7.26 17.86 -16.84
N THR A 47 7.16 18.90 -16.01
CA THR A 47 8.32 19.39 -15.24
C THR A 47 8.72 18.36 -14.19
N PHE A 48 9.99 18.42 -13.75
CA PHE A 48 10.47 17.56 -12.67
C PHE A 48 9.62 17.69 -11.40
N GLU A 49 9.29 18.92 -11.00
CA GLU A 49 8.47 19.21 -9.81
C GLU A 49 7.09 18.54 -9.87
N LEU A 50 6.41 18.61 -11.02
CA LEU A 50 5.11 17.97 -11.20
C LEU A 50 5.22 16.44 -11.20
N MET A 51 6.23 15.90 -11.90
CA MET A 51 6.49 14.47 -11.93
C MET A 51 6.74 13.92 -10.52
N ILE A 52 7.64 14.55 -9.75
CA ILE A 52 7.98 14.06 -8.41
C ILE A 52 6.82 14.23 -7.41
N SER A 53 6.01 15.29 -7.54
CA SER A 53 4.79 15.49 -6.76
C SER A 53 3.75 14.39 -7.03
N ASP A 54 3.59 13.97 -8.28
CA ASP A 54 2.71 12.85 -8.62
C ASP A 54 3.23 11.54 -8.05
N VAL A 55 4.54 11.28 -8.15
CA VAL A 55 5.17 10.09 -7.56
C VAL A 55 4.95 10.05 -6.04
N GLN A 56 5.18 11.16 -5.34
CA GLN A 56 4.94 11.27 -3.89
C GLN A 56 3.48 10.99 -3.53
N THR A 57 2.54 11.50 -4.33
CA THR A 57 1.10 11.27 -4.17
C THR A 57 0.79 9.77 -4.24
N TRP A 58 1.22 9.10 -5.31
CA TRP A 58 0.94 7.66 -5.52
C TRP A 58 1.59 6.78 -4.46
N VAL A 59 2.82 7.05 -4.03
CA VAL A 59 3.47 6.25 -2.97
C VAL A 59 2.80 6.48 -1.61
N THR A 60 2.33 7.70 -1.32
CA THR A 60 1.61 8.00 -0.07
C THR A 60 0.23 7.37 -0.04
N ALA A 61 -0.46 7.33 -1.19
CA ALA A 61 -1.72 6.62 -1.34
C ALA A 61 -1.55 5.12 -1.08
N ALA A 62 -0.50 4.50 -1.63
CA ALA A 62 -0.26 3.07 -1.41
C ALA A 62 -0.03 2.72 0.08
N LEU A 63 0.65 3.62 0.80
CA LEU A 63 0.85 3.49 2.24
C LEU A 63 -0.47 3.67 3.03
N THR A 64 -1.39 4.47 2.50
CA THR A 64 -2.73 4.67 3.07
C THR A 64 -3.56 3.40 2.91
N ASP A 65 -3.60 2.80 1.73
CA ASP A 65 -4.32 1.55 1.47
C ASP A 65 -3.81 0.38 2.33
N GLU A 66 -2.48 0.27 2.47
CA GLU A 66 -1.87 -0.70 3.38
C GLU A 66 -2.32 -0.47 4.84
N THR A 67 -2.40 0.80 5.27
CA THR A 67 -2.89 1.17 6.60
C THR A 67 -4.37 0.82 6.75
N THR A 68 -5.20 1.14 5.75
CA THR A 68 -6.64 0.80 5.70
C THR A 68 -6.86 -0.71 5.80
N CYS A 69 -6.10 -1.53 5.06
CA CYS A 69 -6.15 -2.99 5.21
C CYS A 69 -5.85 -3.39 6.67
N SER A 70 -4.79 -2.87 7.30
CA SER A 70 -4.45 -3.20 8.69
C SER A 70 -5.59 -2.82 9.66
N ASP A 71 -6.20 -1.66 9.45
CA ASP A 71 -7.24 -1.11 10.32
C ASP A 71 -8.57 -1.88 10.21
N GLY A 72 -8.84 -2.52 9.07
CA GLY A 72 -9.93 -3.49 8.92
C GLY A 72 -9.90 -4.65 9.94
N PHE A 73 -8.74 -4.90 10.57
CA PHE A 73 -8.57 -5.92 11.61
C PHE A 73 -8.38 -5.35 13.02
N ALA A 74 -8.46 -4.04 13.25
CA ALA A 74 -8.14 -3.42 14.54
C ALA A 74 -9.12 -3.80 15.67
N GLY A 75 -10.39 -4.05 15.36
CA GLY A 75 -11.43 -4.35 16.34
C GLY A 75 -11.21 -5.62 17.17
N ARG A 76 -11.73 -5.65 18.41
CA ARG A 76 -11.67 -6.84 19.31
C ARG A 76 -12.32 -8.08 18.69
N MET A 77 -13.35 -7.85 17.89
CA MET A 77 -14.07 -8.87 17.13
C MET A 77 -13.23 -9.62 16.09
N MET A 78 -12.05 -9.08 15.75
CA MET A 78 -11.07 -9.67 14.82
C MET A 78 -9.87 -10.28 15.55
N ASN A 79 -9.87 -10.31 16.89
CA ASN A 79 -8.77 -10.89 17.65
C ASN A 79 -8.63 -12.39 17.33
N GLY A 80 -7.39 -12.81 17.06
CA GLY A 80 -7.06 -14.17 16.70
C GLY A 80 -5.86 -14.25 15.77
N LYS A 81 -5.56 -15.48 15.34
CA LYS A 81 -4.41 -15.79 14.49
C LYS A 81 -4.42 -14.99 13.17
N LEU A 82 -5.60 -14.77 12.58
CA LEU A 82 -5.73 -14.08 11.31
C LEU A 82 -5.21 -12.64 11.39
N LYS A 83 -5.70 -11.85 12.36
CA LYS A 83 -5.24 -10.47 12.61
C LYS A 83 -3.73 -10.39 12.78
N THR A 84 -3.14 -11.30 13.55
CA THR A 84 -1.68 -11.33 13.76
C THR A 84 -0.92 -11.56 12.46
N ILE A 85 -1.39 -12.50 11.63
CA ILE A 85 -0.79 -12.79 10.32
C ILE A 85 -0.90 -11.58 9.40
N VAL A 86 -2.11 -11.00 9.28
CA VAL A 86 -2.34 -9.83 8.40
C VAL A 86 -1.46 -8.67 8.82
N ARG A 87 -1.51 -8.26 10.10
CA ARG A 87 -0.72 -7.13 10.59
C ARG A 87 0.79 -7.33 10.39
N LYS A 88 1.29 -8.57 10.54
CA LYS A 88 2.70 -8.87 10.27
C LYS A 88 3.06 -8.60 8.81
N HIS A 89 2.26 -9.11 7.87
CA HIS A 89 2.53 -8.93 6.45
C HIS A 89 2.38 -7.47 6.03
N ILE A 90 1.29 -6.82 6.42
CA ILE A 90 1.03 -5.41 6.08
C ILE A 90 2.11 -4.49 6.64
N LYS A 91 2.54 -4.71 7.89
CA LYS A 91 3.66 -3.96 8.47
C LYS A 91 4.92 -4.07 7.63
N THR A 92 5.23 -5.26 7.09
CA THR A 92 6.39 -5.43 6.20
C THR A 92 6.23 -4.63 4.92
N VAL A 93 5.06 -4.68 4.27
CA VAL A 93 4.83 -3.93 3.02
C VAL A 93 4.88 -2.42 3.28
N ALA A 94 4.19 -1.94 4.32
CA ALA A 94 4.23 -0.53 4.75
C ALA A 94 5.62 -0.01 5.07
N HIS A 95 6.49 -0.83 5.65
CA HIS A 95 7.89 -0.43 5.82
C HIS A 95 8.63 -0.28 4.49
N LEU A 96 8.38 -1.15 3.50
CA LEU A 96 9.00 -1.04 2.18
C LEU A 96 8.47 0.19 1.42
N THR A 97 7.16 0.42 1.46
CA THR A 97 6.51 1.59 0.85
C THR A 97 6.99 2.88 1.51
N SER A 98 7.12 2.91 2.84
CA SER A 98 7.70 4.04 3.57
C SER A 98 9.17 4.29 3.22
N ASN A 99 9.98 3.24 3.05
CA ASN A 99 11.35 3.38 2.59
C ASN A 99 11.41 3.98 1.17
N ALA A 100 10.51 3.54 0.27
CA ALA A 100 10.41 4.10 -1.07
C ALA A 100 10.04 5.59 -1.04
N LEU A 101 9.04 5.97 -0.22
CA LEU A 101 8.65 7.36 -0.03
C LEU A 101 9.81 8.23 0.49
N ALA A 102 10.59 7.71 1.44
CA ALA A 102 11.76 8.41 1.96
C ALA A 102 12.82 8.66 0.87
N LEU A 103 13.07 7.68 0.00
CA LEU A 103 14.00 7.82 -1.14
C LEU A 103 13.49 8.83 -2.18
N VAL A 104 12.19 8.79 -2.49
CA VAL A 104 11.54 9.76 -3.39
C VAL A 104 11.66 11.18 -2.83
N ASN A 105 11.40 11.36 -1.54
CA ASN A 105 11.52 12.67 -0.89
C ASN A 105 12.97 13.18 -0.88
N LEU A 106 13.93 12.31 -0.63
CA LEU A 106 15.35 12.65 -0.74
C LEU A 106 15.70 13.09 -2.16
N TYR A 107 15.27 12.33 -3.17
CA TYR A 107 15.52 12.67 -4.57
C TYR A 107 14.90 14.01 -4.97
N ALA A 108 13.66 14.28 -4.53
CA ALA A 108 13.00 15.57 -4.73
C ALA A 108 13.85 16.74 -4.17
N SER A 109 14.40 16.58 -2.96
CA SER A 109 15.19 17.62 -2.30
C SER A 109 16.58 17.88 -2.93
N LEU A 110 17.06 16.98 -3.78
CA LEU A 110 18.36 17.13 -4.45
C LEU A 110 18.25 17.83 -5.82
N CYS A 111 17.03 17.96 -6.35
CA CYS A 111 16.76 18.43 -7.71
C CYS A 111 15.89 19.69 -7.75
N VAL A 112 15.48 20.21 -6.58
CA VAL A 112 14.87 21.52 -6.35
C VAL A 112 15.87 22.36 -5.54
#